data_AF-A0A2S0MAX2-F1
#
_entry.id   AF-A0A2S0MAX2-F1
#
_cell.length_a   1.000
_cell.length_b   1.000
_cell.length_c   1.000
_cell.angle_alpha   90.00
_cell.angle_beta   90.00
_cell.angle_gamma   90.00
#
_symmetry.space_group_name_H-M   'P 1'
#
loop_
_entity.id
_entity.type
_entity.pdbx_description
1 polymer ?
#
loop_
_entity_poly.entity_id
_entity_poly.type
_entity_poly.pdbx_seq_one_letter_code
_entity_poly.pdbx_strand_id
1 'polypeptide(L)'
;MSGDLLADDLDLLAAARPDLAELTAEQIAPIEARTAGWPESWRDIARSLYVTLVSRGEAARAPDAAQAAQLAVELMLGVASDLGGTQPYINQGRDMKLSGMAARVIELIASSRQDYARVAQLLSISERHVRRIEARWLRAERARRQGTLALE
;
A
#
# COMPACT_ATOMS: atom_id res chain seq x y z
N MET A 1 7.89 11.15 16.11
CA MET A 1 6.95 10.02 16.31
C MET A 1 6.32 9.49 15.03
N SER A 2 6.66 10.00 13.83
CA SER A 2 6.08 9.51 12.56
C SER A 2 6.84 8.36 11.89
N GLY A 3 8.07 8.06 12.32
CA GLY A 3 8.93 7.09 11.65
C GLY A 3 8.69 5.61 11.99
N ASP A 4 7.98 5.31 13.08
CA ASP A 4 7.58 3.94 13.45
C ASP A 4 6.37 3.47 12.63
N LEU A 5 5.35 4.31 12.50
CA LEU A 5 4.10 3.96 11.81
C LEU A 5 4.30 3.57 10.34
N LEU A 6 5.21 4.24 9.64
CA LEU A 6 5.53 3.93 8.23
C LEU A 6 6.38 2.66 8.08
N ALA A 7 7.17 2.29 9.09
CA ALA A 7 7.90 1.02 9.11
C ALA A 7 6.93 -0.15 9.34
N ASP A 8 6.00 0.03 10.28
CA ASP A 8 4.91 -0.93 10.56
C ASP A 8 4.05 -1.16 9.30
N ASP A 9 3.71 -0.09 8.55
CA ASP A 9 2.94 -0.19 7.31
C ASP A 9 3.64 -0.96 6.19
N LEU A 10 4.98 -0.95 6.18
CA LEU A 10 5.77 -1.72 5.21
C LEU A 10 5.92 -3.19 5.62
N ASP A 11 6.00 -3.48 6.92
CA ASP A 11 5.96 -4.84 7.44
C ASP A 11 4.59 -5.50 7.18
N LEU A 12 3.49 -4.71 7.20
CA LEU A 12 2.16 -5.16 6.75
C LEU A 12 2.13 -5.58 5.28
N LEU A 13 3.00 -5.03 4.43
CA LEU A 13 3.15 -5.42 3.02
C LEU A 13 4.16 -6.56 2.80
N ALA A 14 4.98 -6.87 3.81
CA ALA A 14 5.99 -7.93 3.79
C ALA A 14 5.44 -9.29 4.30
N ALA A 15 4.31 -9.30 5.02
CA ALA A 15 3.62 -10.51 5.42
C ALA A 15 3.31 -11.40 4.21
N ALA A 16 3.51 -12.72 4.35
CA ALA A 16 3.27 -13.71 3.30
C ALA A 16 1.77 -13.79 2.98
N ARG A 17 1.32 -12.93 2.06
CA ARG A 17 -0.04 -12.89 1.54
C ARG A 17 -0.13 -13.82 0.32
N PRO A 18 -1.04 -14.81 0.32
CA PRO A 18 -1.25 -15.68 -0.83
C PRO A 18 -1.78 -14.89 -2.04
N ASP A 19 -1.49 -15.39 -3.25
CA ASP A 19 -2.11 -14.87 -4.45
C ASP A 19 -3.61 -15.18 -4.42
N LEU A 20 -4.44 -14.26 -4.93
CA LEU A 20 -5.88 -14.49 -5.04
C LEU A 20 -6.21 -15.68 -5.93
N ALA A 21 -5.38 -15.93 -6.95
CA ALA A 21 -5.55 -17.07 -7.86
C ALA A 21 -5.27 -18.43 -7.20
N GLU A 22 -4.58 -18.45 -6.06
CA GLU A 22 -4.18 -19.66 -5.34
C GLU A 22 -5.14 -20.05 -4.22
N LEU A 23 -6.17 -19.24 -3.96
CA LEU A 23 -7.13 -19.48 -2.89
C LEU A 23 -8.20 -20.49 -3.28
N THR A 24 -8.53 -21.38 -2.35
CA THR A 24 -9.63 -22.34 -2.54
C THR A 24 -10.98 -21.68 -2.30
N ALA A 25 -12.05 -22.32 -2.82
CA ALA A 25 -13.42 -21.85 -2.62
C ALA A 25 -13.80 -21.78 -1.14
N GLU A 26 -13.33 -22.72 -0.32
CA GLU A 26 -13.58 -22.75 1.12
C GLU A 26 -12.93 -21.56 1.84
N GLN A 27 -11.71 -21.18 1.44
CA GLN A 27 -10.97 -20.08 2.06
C GLN A 27 -11.66 -18.72 1.83
N ILE A 28 -12.30 -18.53 0.68
CA ILE A 28 -13.01 -17.30 0.31
C ILE A 28 -14.51 -17.34 0.59
N ALA A 29 -15.07 -18.50 0.97
CA ALA A 29 -16.50 -18.64 1.24
C ALA A 29 -17.07 -17.58 2.19
N PRO A 30 -16.38 -17.18 3.29
CA PRO A 30 -16.89 -16.15 4.21
C PRO A 30 -17.15 -14.80 3.54
N ILE A 31 -16.28 -14.37 2.61
CA ILE A 31 -16.42 -13.09 1.90
C ILE A 31 -17.36 -13.21 0.69
N GLU A 32 -17.37 -14.35 0.00
CA GLU A 32 -18.28 -14.61 -1.11
C GLU A 32 -19.74 -14.61 -0.66
N ALA A 33 -20.05 -15.21 0.50
CA ALA A 33 -21.41 -15.22 1.04
C ALA A 33 -21.97 -13.81 1.29
N ARG A 34 -21.10 -12.86 1.70
CA ARG A 34 -21.50 -11.48 2.01
C ARG A 34 -21.57 -10.57 0.79
N THR A 35 -20.83 -10.89 -0.26
CA THR A 35 -20.73 -10.08 -1.47
C THR A 35 -21.51 -10.69 -2.64
N ALA A 36 -22.35 -11.69 -2.35
CA ALA A 36 -23.26 -12.29 -3.31
C ALA A 36 -24.15 -11.21 -3.96
N GLY A 37 -24.11 -11.14 -5.29
CA GLY A 37 -24.87 -10.17 -6.08
C GLY A 37 -24.19 -8.81 -6.30
N TRP A 38 -22.98 -8.59 -5.77
CA TRP A 38 -22.20 -7.40 -6.09
C TRP A 38 -21.56 -7.50 -7.49
N PRO A 39 -21.22 -6.36 -8.11
CA PRO A 39 -20.39 -6.34 -9.32
C PRO A 39 -19.08 -7.10 -9.10
N GLU A 40 -18.62 -7.82 -10.13
CA GLU A 40 -17.42 -8.67 -10.05
C GLU A 40 -16.18 -7.89 -9.59
N SER A 41 -15.95 -6.71 -10.15
CA SER A 41 -14.81 -5.86 -9.76
C SER A 41 -14.84 -5.44 -8.29
N TRP A 42 -16.02 -5.29 -7.69
CA TRP A 42 -16.17 -4.96 -6.27
C TRP A 42 -15.95 -6.18 -5.39
N ARG A 43 -16.40 -7.36 -5.86
CA ARG A 43 -16.11 -8.64 -5.20
C ARG A 43 -14.60 -8.92 -5.20
N ASP A 44 -13.89 -8.64 -6.29
CA ASP A 44 -12.45 -8.83 -6.37
C ASP A 44 -11.68 -7.96 -5.37
N ILE A 45 -12.08 -6.69 -5.24
CA ILE A 45 -11.49 -5.78 -4.25
C ILE A 45 -11.81 -6.25 -2.83
N ALA A 46 -13.07 -6.60 -2.55
CA ALA A 46 -13.48 -7.12 -1.24
C ALA A 46 -12.73 -8.41 -0.85
N ARG A 47 -12.54 -9.35 -1.80
CA ARG A 47 -11.68 -10.53 -1.64
C ARG A 47 -10.25 -10.13 -1.32
N SER A 48 -9.70 -9.16 -2.06
CA SER A 48 -8.34 -8.67 -1.83
C SER A 48 -8.13 -8.11 -0.41
N LEU A 49 -9.10 -7.35 0.09
CA LEU A 49 -9.11 -6.81 1.46
C LEU A 49 -9.24 -7.92 2.50
N TYR A 50 -10.20 -8.84 2.31
CA TYR A 50 -10.39 -9.99 3.20
C TYR A 50 -9.12 -10.83 3.34
N VAL A 51 -8.48 -11.18 2.22
CA VAL A 51 -7.24 -11.96 2.19
C VAL A 51 -6.14 -11.24 2.93
N THR A 52 -6.06 -9.92 2.77
CA THR A 52 -5.09 -9.09 3.51
C THR A 52 -5.32 -9.18 5.02
N LEU A 53 -6.57 -9.15 5.47
CA LEU A 53 -6.92 -9.22 6.90
C LEU A 53 -6.61 -10.60 7.51
N VAL A 54 -6.96 -11.70 6.82
CA VAL A 54 -6.67 -13.06 7.32
C VAL A 54 -5.20 -13.45 7.19
N SER A 55 -4.44 -12.79 6.33
CA SER A 55 -2.99 -13.03 6.15
C SER A 55 -2.12 -12.29 7.17
N ARG A 56 -2.71 -11.51 8.09
CA ARG A 56 -1.96 -10.77 9.12
C ARG A 56 -1.31 -11.65 10.20
N GLY A 57 -1.41 -12.98 10.10
CA GLY A 57 -0.73 -13.93 10.99
C GLY A 57 -1.17 -13.84 12.45
N GLU A 58 -0.41 -14.46 13.36
CA GLU A 58 -0.63 -14.49 14.82
C GLU A 58 -0.36 -13.13 15.52
N ALA A 59 -0.72 -12.01 14.88
CA ALA A 59 -0.82 -10.77 15.63
C ALA A 59 -1.88 -10.96 16.73
N ALA A 60 -1.60 -10.54 17.96
CA ALA A 60 -2.46 -10.75 19.13
C ALA A 60 -3.89 -10.16 19.02
N ARG A 61 -4.21 -9.49 17.90
CA ARG A 61 -5.51 -8.91 17.54
C ARG A 61 -5.94 -9.21 16.10
N ALA A 62 -5.41 -10.27 15.48
CA ALA A 62 -5.85 -10.65 14.14
C ALA A 62 -7.34 -11.07 14.17
N PRO A 63 -8.19 -10.54 13.28
CA PRO A 63 -9.58 -10.93 13.22
C PRO A 63 -9.71 -12.38 12.76
N ASP A 64 -10.69 -13.10 13.29
CA ASP A 64 -11.09 -14.39 12.71
C ASP A 64 -11.68 -14.20 11.29
N ALA A 65 -11.91 -15.30 10.56
CA ALA A 65 -12.39 -15.22 9.18
C ALA A 65 -13.75 -14.50 9.04
N ALA A 66 -14.66 -14.65 10.00
CA ALA A 66 -15.97 -14.00 9.94
C ALA A 66 -15.87 -12.50 10.22
N GLN A 67 -15.04 -12.10 11.18
CA GLN A 67 -14.72 -10.71 11.49
C GLN A 67 -13.95 -10.05 10.33
N ALA A 68 -12.98 -10.75 9.75
CA ALA A 68 -12.22 -10.27 8.60
C ALA A 68 -13.13 -10.02 7.39
N ALA A 69 -14.08 -10.94 7.13
CA ALA A 69 -15.05 -10.75 6.06
C ALA A 69 -15.98 -9.56 6.32
N GLN A 70 -16.37 -9.31 7.57
CA GLN A 70 -17.17 -8.16 7.94
C GLN A 70 -16.41 -6.86 7.72
N LEU A 71 -15.19 -6.77 8.25
CA LEU A 71 -14.33 -5.61 8.11
C LEU A 71 -14.00 -5.32 6.64
N ALA A 72 -13.75 -6.35 5.82
CA ALA A 72 -13.52 -6.18 4.39
C ALA A 72 -14.72 -5.54 3.67
N VAL A 73 -15.94 -5.94 4.04
CA VAL A 73 -17.18 -5.35 3.52
C VAL A 73 -17.33 -3.90 3.98
N GLU A 74 -17.12 -3.62 5.27
CA GLU A 74 -17.19 -2.25 5.81
C GLU A 74 -16.20 -1.31 5.11
N LEU A 75 -14.95 -1.76 4.92
CA LEU A 75 -13.93 -1.02 4.19
C LEU A 75 -14.32 -0.78 2.72
N MET A 76 -14.83 -1.80 2.03
CA MET A 76 -15.25 -1.67 0.64
C MET A 76 -16.44 -0.73 0.48
N LEU A 77 -17.39 -0.74 1.42
CA LEU A 77 -18.51 0.22 1.43
C LEU A 77 -18.04 1.65 1.68
N GLY A 78 -17.04 1.86 2.54
CA GLY A 78 -16.38 3.16 2.70
C GLY A 78 -15.73 3.65 1.40
N VAL A 79 -14.94 2.79 0.75
CA VAL A 79 -14.33 3.09 -0.56
C VAL A 79 -15.39 3.44 -1.60
N ALA A 80 -16.49 2.69 -1.64
CA ALA A 80 -17.61 2.94 -2.54
C ALA A 80 -18.30 4.29 -2.26
N SER A 81 -18.45 4.66 -1.00
CA SER A 81 -19.02 5.95 -0.60
C SER A 81 -18.14 7.12 -1.04
N ASP A 82 -16.82 6.99 -0.88
CA ASP A 82 -15.88 8.09 -1.13
C ASP A 82 -15.50 8.23 -2.61
N LEU A 83 -15.36 7.09 -3.30
CA LEU A 83 -14.84 7.02 -4.67
C LEU A 83 -15.90 6.59 -5.70
N GLY A 84 -17.14 6.34 -5.27
CA GLY A 84 -18.25 5.98 -6.14
C GLY A 84 -18.44 6.99 -7.26
N GLY A 85 -18.55 6.50 -8.50
CA GLY A 85 -18.67 7.34 -9.69
C GLY A 85 -17.34 7.88 -10.24
N THR A 86 -16.21 7.58 -9.58
CA THR A 86 -14.87 7.85 -10.12
C THR A 86 -14.21 6.55 -10.59
N GLN A 87 -13.29 6.64 -11.56
CA GLN A 87 -12.49 5.49 -12.03
C GLN A 87 -11.02 5.69 -11.65
N PRO A 88 -10.62 5.35 -10.41
CA PRO A 88 -9.24 5.46 -10.01
C PRO A 88 -8.37 4.46 -10.78
N TYR A 89 -7.28 4.93 -11.38
CA TYR A 89 -6.28 4.06 -11.99
C TYR A 89 -5.35 3.51 -10.92
N ILE A 90 -5.39 2.20 -10.69
CA ILE A 90 -4.47 1.51 -9.78
C ILE A 90 -3.18 1.23 -10.54
N ASN A 91 -2.13 2.01 -10.28
CA ASN A 91 -0.81 1.79 -10.86
C ASN A 91 -0.29 0.39 -10.44
N GLN A 92 0.36 -0.32 -11.36
CA GLN A 92 0.92 -1.64 -11.06
C GLN A 92 1.89 -1.57 -9.86
N GLY A 93 1.89 -2.61 -9.02
CA GLY A 93 2.51 -2.62 -7.69
C GLY A 93 3.99 -2.22 -7.61
N ARG A 94 4.72 -2.18 -8.74
CA ARG A 94 6.07 -1.61 -8.81
C ARG A 94 6.08 -0.11 -8.45
N ASP A 95 5.11 0.66 -8.92
CA ASP A 95 5.07 2.10 -8.67
C ASP A 95 4.61 2.45 -7.25
N MET A 96 3.73 1.62 -6.67
CA MET A 96 3.29 1.72 -5.27
C MET A 96 4.40 1.33 -4.27
N LYS A 97 5.15 0.26 -4.56
CA LYS A 97 6.36 -0.10 -3.80
C LYS A 97 7.46 0.96 -3.94
N LEU A 98 7.60 1.55 -5.13
CA LEU A 98 8.52 2.65 -5.37
C LEU A 98 8.09 3.94 -4.65
N SER A 99 6.79 4.22 -4.48
CA SER A 99 6.33 5.40 -3.73
C SER A 99 6.55 5.25 -2.23
N GLY A 100 6.26 4.08 -1.66
CA GLY A 100 6.56 3.78 -0.25
C GLY A 100 8.06 3.79 0.03
N MET A 101 8.85 3.13 -0.83
CA MET A 101 10.31 3.13 -0.69
C MET A 101 10.92 4.53 -0.91
N ALA A 102 10.39 5.30 -1.86
CA ALA A 102 10.85 6.67 -2.08
C ALA A 102 10.59 7.56 -0.87
N ALA A 103 9.40 7.48 -0.27
CA ALA A 103 9.08 8.22 0.94
C ALA A 103 10.06 7.89 2.08
N ARG A 104 10.34 6.59 2.30
CA ARG A 104 11.27 6.13 3.35
C ARG A 104 12.70 6.58 3.12
N VAL A 105 13.18 6.54 1.87
CA VAL A 105 14.51 7.04 1.52
C VAL A 105 14.63 8.54 1.85
N ILE A 106 13.64 9.36 1.49
CA ILE A 106 13.65 10.80 1.77
C ILE A 106 13.62 11.09 3.28
N GLU A 107 12.77 10.38 4.02
CA GLU A 107 12.70 10.50 5.47
C GLU A 107 14.04 10.17 6.16
N LEU A 108 14.67 9.07 5.74
CA LEU A 108 15.96 8.65 6.29
C LEU A 108 17.08 9.62 5.90
N ILE A 109 17.09 10.17 4.68
CA ILE A 109 18.05 11.22 4.28
C ILE A 109 17.91 12.45 5.18
N ALA A 110 16.67 12.89 5.44
CA ALA A 110 16.39 14.06 6.27
C ALA A 110 16.83 13.87 7.73
N SER A 111 16.61 12.68 8.29
CA SER A 111 16.99 12.36 9.68
C SER A 111 18.48 12.02 9.86
N SER A 112 19.16 11.53 8.80
CA SER A 112 20.57 11.09 8.86
C SER A 112 21.57 12.17 8.48
N ARG A 113 21.19 13.46 8.47
CA ARG A 113 22.03 14.57 7.97
C ARG A 113 22.62 14.30 6.58
N GLN A 114 21.84 13.68 5.70
CA GLN A 114 22.24 13.30 4.33
C GLN A 114 23.37 12.25 4.22
N ASP A 115 23.52 11.37 5.22
CA ASP A 115 24.41 10.21 5.11
C ASP A 115 23.81 9.09 4.24
N TYR A 116 24.02 9.19 2.93
CA TYR A 116 23.51 8.22 1.94
C TYR A 116 24.02 6.79 2.16
N ALA A 117 25.24 6.62 2.68
CA ALA A 117 25.83 5.31 2.95
C ALA A 117 25.07 4.60 4.07
N ARG A 118 24.74 5.35 5.14
CA ARG A 118 23.93 4.83 6.23
C ARG A 118 22.52 4.45 5.79
N VAL A 119 21.87 5.29 4.98
CA VAL A 119 20.53 4.99 4.44
C VAL A 119 20.53 3.76 3.53
N ALA A 120 21.56 3.62 2.68
CA ALA A 120 21.76 2.46 1.82
C ALA A 120 21.88 1.15 2.64
N GLN A 121 22.66 1.18 3.72
CA GLN A 121 22.80 0.04 4.63
C GLN A 121 21.49 -0.32 5.34
N LEU A 122 20.78 0.68 5.89
CA LEU A 122 19.51 0.46 6.59
C LEU A 122 18.42 -0.15 5.71
N LEU A 123 18.43 0.15 4.42
CA LEU A 123 17.44 -0.33 3.46
C LEU A 123 17.95 -1.46 2.57
N SER A 124 19.19 -1.93 2.77
CA SER A 124 19.83 -2.96 1.95
C SER A 124 19.79 -2.68 0.43
N ILE A 125 20.00 -1.42 0.03
CA ILE A 125 20.07 -0.99 -1.37
C ILE A 125 21.39 -0.25 -1.64
N SER A 126 21.75 -0.04 -2.91
CA SER A 126 22.96 0.72 -3.24
C SER A 126 22.79 2.22 -3.01
N GLU A 127 23.85 2.91 -2.61
CA GLU A 127 23.88 4.38 -2.50
C GLU A 127 23.47 5.07 -3.81
N ARG A 128 23.87 4.50 -4.96
CA ARG A 128 23.45 4.98 -6.28
C ARG A 128 21.93 4.95 -6.43
N HIS A 129 21.27 3.93 -5.89
CA HIS A 129 19.82 3.82 -5.91
C HIS A 129 19.17 4.88 -5.01
N VAL A 130 19.68 5.07 -3.79
CA VAL A 130 19.24 6.13 -2.85
C VAL A 130 19.29 7.50 -3.51
N ARG A 131 20.43 7.87 -4.10
CA ARG A 131 20.60 9.16 -4.82
C ARG A 131 19.66 9.32 -6.01
N ARG A 132 19.41 8.24 -6.75
CA ARG A 132 18.48 8.25 -7.89
C ARG A 132 17.04 8.52 -7.44
N ILE A 133 16.63 7.94 -6.32
CA ILE A 133 15.32 8.16 -5.70
C ILE A 133 15.19 9.62 -5.27
N GLU A 134 16.18 10.15 -4.54
CA GLU A 134 16.18 11.54 -4.09
C GLU A 134 16.15 12.53 -5.25
N ALA A 135 16.99 12.33 -6.27
CA ALA A 135 17.01 13.19 -7.45
C ALA A 135 15.70 13.17 -8.23
N ARG A 136 14.96 12.06 -8.22
CA ARG A 136 13.62 11.97 -8.82
C ARG A 136 12.59 12.73 -7.98
N TRP A 137 12.64 12.57 -6.66
CA TRP A 137 11.77 13.29 -5.73
C TRP A 137 11.97 14.79 -5.79
N LEU A 138 13.22 15.28 -5.78
CA LEU A 138 13.54 16.72 -5.92
C LEU A 138 13.02 17.31 -7.23
N ARG A 139 13.08 16.55 -8.33
CA ARG A 139 12.51 16.98 -9.62
C ARG A 139 10.99 17.09 -9.56
N ALA A 140 10.32 16.09 -8.98
CA ALA A 140 8.87 16.12 -8.80
C ALA A 140 8.42 17.25 -7.87
N GLU A 141 9.13 17.49 -6.77
CA GLU A 141 8.82 18.55 -5.82
C GLU A 141 9.06 19.95 -6.40
N ARG A 142 10.10 20.13 -7.23
CA ARG A 142 10.29 21.37 -8.00
C ARG A 142 9.17 21.59 -9.01
N ALA A 143 8.78 20.57 -9.77
CA ALA A 143 7.67 20.67 -10.71
C ALA A 143 6.35 21.02 -10.00
N ARG A 144 6.12 20.47 -8.81
CA ARG A 144 4.95 20.78 -7.98
C ARG A 144 4.95 22.22 -7.46
N ARG A 145 6.12 22.75 -7.07
CA ARG A 145 6.28 24.13 -6.58
C ARG A 145 6.27 25.17 -7.69
N GLN A 146 6.75 24.83 -8.88
CA GLN A 146 6.73 25.68 -10.07
C GLN A 146 5.35 25.65 -10.77
N GLY A 147 4.25 25.63 -10.00
CA GLY A 147 2.87 25.53 -10.52
C GLY A 147 2.68 26.28 -11.84
N THR A 148 1.99 25.62 -12.78
CA THR A 148 1.75 26.01 -14.18
C THR A 148 1.92 27.51 -14.42
N LEU A 149 3.14 27.92 -14.80
CA LEU A 149 3.35 29.24 -15.41
C LEU A 149 2.60 29.21 -16.73
N ALA A 150 1.36 29.68 -16.72
CA ALA A 150 0.70 30.11 -17.95
C ALA A 150 1.54 31.29 -18.47
N LEU A 151 2.33 31.01 -19.50
CA LEU A 151 2.92 32.07 -20.31
C LEU A 151 1.77 32.65 -21.12
N GLU A 152 1.34 33.87 -20.75
CA GLU A 152 0.49 34.71 -21.58
C GLU A 152 1.13 34.97 -22.96
#